data_AF-A0A7C4ZTP7-F1
#
_entry.id   AF-A0A7C4ZTP7-F1
#
_cell.length_a   1.000
_cell.length_b   1.000
_cell.length_c   1.000
_cell.angle_alpha   90.00
_cell.angle_beta   90.00
_cell.angle_gamma   90.00
#
_symmetry.space_group_name_H-M   'P 1'
#
loop_
_entity.id
_entity.type
_entity.pdbx_description
1 polymer ?
#
loop_
_entity_poly.entity_id
_entity_poly.type
_entity_poly.pdbx_seq_one_letter_code
_entity_poly.pdbx_strand_id
1 'polypeptide(L)'
;MASKVRGWLHYPTGLFIRDYLLEHGEAYPQEIWRALKEKRKSLGVAYGSVRSFHLNYIYVLKKLGLIQPVRRERVNPKWFPRTYYRIVPGMENSPLWSAPQIALDPRRGKPSIRRKYAKERAKKMVPKPITPEELERIWNAASAFLKEKGYIITREEFEIVKPEWPNEAGLYPTFEERVGYVIRQAAGIAYISRLARRLTSVEEAPEPFRSEAIKLGRTLEKEWLRRKG
;
A
#
# COMPACT_ATOMS: atom_id res chain seq x y z
N MET A 1 -0.52 -17.68 10.29
CA MET A 1 -0.22 -16.46 9.51
C MET A 1 -0.38 -16.77 8.03
N ALA A 2 -1.35 -16.17 7.33
CA ALA A 2 -1.56 -16.40 5.90
C ALA A 2 -0.36 -15.85 5.10
N SER A 3 0.25 -16.69 4.27
CA SER A 3 1.34 -16.25 3.41
C SER A 3 0.82 -15.16 2.46
N LYS A 4 1.58 -14.07 2.30
CA LYS A 4 1.24 -12.94 1.39
C LYS A 4 1.35 -13.32 -0.10
N VAL A 5 1.25 -14.60 -0.45
CA VAL A 5 1.30 -15.02 -1.85
C VAL A 5 -0.01 -14.63 -2.51
N ARG A 6 0.05 -14.05 -3.72
CA ARG A 6 -1.14 -13.57 -4.40
C ARG A 6 -1.95 -14.75 -4.93
N GLY A 7 -3.23 -14.84 -4.58
CA GLY A 7 -4.08 -16.02 -4.87
C GLY A 7 -4.40 -16.33 -6.32
N TRP A 8 -3.88 -15.59 -7.28
CA TRP A 8 -3.93 -15.96 -8.69
C TRP A 8 -2.71 -16.76 -9.15
N LEU A 9 -1.62 -16.81 -8.36
CA LEU A 9 -0.40 -17.54 -8.72
C LEU A 9 -0.57 -19.06 -8.54
N HIS A 10 -1.29 -19.48 -7.50
CA HIS A 10 -1.54 -20.90 -7.24
C HIS A 10 -2.78 -21.43 -7.97
N TYR A 11 -3.75 -20.56 -8.26
CA TYR A 11 -5.01 -20.98 -8.84
C TYR A 11 -5.68 -19.83 -9.62
N PRO A 12 -5.51 -19.78 -10.95
CA PRO A 12 -6.07 -18.72 -11.78
C PRO A 12 -7.60 -18.66 -11.65
N THR A 13 -8.11 -17.49 -11.25
CA THR A 13 -9.56 -17.31 -11.02
C THR A 13 -10.40 -17.65 -12.25
N GLY A 14 -9.91 -17.39 -13.47
CA GLY A 14 -10.63 -17.70 -14.70
C GLY A 14 -10.86 -19.21 -14.88
N LEU A 15 -9.81 -20.01 -14.68
CA LEU A 15 -9.91 -21.47 -14.71
C LEU A 15 -10.84 -22.01 -13.63
N PHE A 16 -10.78 -21.46 -12.41
CA PHE A 16 -11.74 -21.85 -11.36
C PHE A 16 -13.19 -21.61 -11.77
N ILE A 17 -13.49 -20.43 -12.35
CA ILE A 17 -14.86 -20.12 -12.80
C ILE A 17 -15.29 -21.09 -13.90
N ARG A 18 -14.41 -21.42 -14.85
CA ARG A 18 -14.69 -22.43 -15.88
C ARG A 18 -15.04 -23.77 -15.26
N ASP A 19 -14.17 -24.30 -14.41
CA ASP A 19 -14.33 -25.64 -13.83
C ASP A 19 -15.61 -25.70 -12.98
N TYR A 20 -15.88 -24.64 -12.20
CA TYR A 20 -17.12 -24.53 -11.42
C TYR A 20 -18.38 -24.56 -12.31
N LEU A 21 -18.38 -23.82 -13.43
CA LEU A 21 -19.52 -23.79 -14.35
C LEU A 21 -19.66 -25.07 -15.17
N LEU A 22 -18.57 -25.78 -15.47
CA LEU A 22 -18.63 -27.11 -16.09
C LEU A 22 -19.29 -28.12 -15.15
N GLU A 23 -18.95 -28.06 -13.86
CA GLU A 23 -19.49 -28.96 -12.84
C GLU A 23 -20.98 -28.69 -12.54
N HIS A 24 -21.38 -27.41 -12.47
CA HIS A 24 -22.73 -27.02 -12.03
C HIS A 24 -23.69 -26.68 -13.19
N GLY A 25 -23.17 -26.55 -14.42
CA GLY A 25 -23.91 -26.13 -15.60
C GLY A 25 -24.19 -24.62 -15.65
N GLU A 26 -24.79 -24.05 -14.60
CA GLU A 26 -25.01 -22.61 -14.47
C GLU A 26 -24.84 -22.12 -13.02
N ALA A 27 -24.38 -20.88 -12.84
CA ALA A 27 -24.25 -20.28 -11.52
C ALA A 27 -24.34 -18.76 -11.57
N TYR A 28 -24.66 -18.12 -10.44
CA TYR A 28 -24.65 -16.67 -10.32
C TYR A 28 -23.35 -16.15 -9.66
N PRO A 29 -22.93 -14.89 -9.92
CA PRO A 29 -21.62 -14.38 -9.50
C PRO A 29 -21.25 -14.54 -8.03
N GLN A 30 -22.21 -14.36 -7.12
CA GLN A 30 -21.95 -14.39 -5.68
C GLN A 30 -21.75 -15.83 -5.18
N GLU A 31 -22.39 -16.81 -5.81
CA GLU A 31 -22.18 -18.23 -5.51
C GLU A 31 -20.77 -18.67 -5.88
N ILE A 32 -20.35 -18.39 -7.12
CA ILE A 32 -19.01 -18.69 -7.62
C ILE A 32 -17.94 -18.00 -6.74
N TRP A 33 -18.19 -16.74 -6.34
CA TRP A 33 -17.28 -16.01 -5.45
C TRP A 33 -17.18 -16.66 -4.06
N ARG A 34 -18.28 -17.16 -3.48
CA ARG A 34 -18.26 -17.87 -2.19
C ARG A 34 -17.45 -19.15 -2.29
N ALA A 35 -17.64 -19.95 -3.34
CA ALA A 35 -16.86 -21.16 -3.58
C ALA A 35 -15.36 -20.84 -3.74
N LEU A 36 -15.02 -19.82 -4.53
CA LEU A 36 -13.64 -19.35 -4.70
C LEU A 36 -13.03 -18.88 -3.37
N LYS A 37 -13.81 -18.16 -2.56
CA LYS A 37 -13.38 -17.64 -1.25
C LYS A 37 -13.03 -18.79 -0.32
N GLU A 38 -13.89 -19.80 -0.19
CA GLU A 38 -13.61 -20.96 0.67
C GLU A 38 -12.40 -21.75 0.16
N LYS A 39 -12.28 -21.96 -1.16
CA LYS A 39 -11.09 -22.58 -1.75
C LYS A 39 -9.81 -21.81 -1.41
N ARG A 40 -9.80 -20.48 -1.56
CA ARG A 40 -8.64 -19.64 -1.21
C ARG A 40 -8.34 -19.63 0.27
N LYS A 41 -9.37 -19.61 1.12
CA LYS A 41 -9.24 -19.68 2.57
C LYS A 41 -8.56 -20.99 2.99
N SER A 42 -8.95 -22.12 2.40
CA SER A 42 -8.31 -23.43 2.67
C SER A 42 -6.83 -23.47 2.29
N LEU A 43 -6.43 -22.69 1.28
CA LEU A 43 -5.05 -22.57 0.83
C LEU A 43 -4.26 -21.49 1.60
N GLY A 44 -4.88 -20.81 2.57
CA GLY A 44 -4.25 -19.73 3.32
C GLY A 44 -3.96 -18.49 2.46
N VAL A 45 -4.73 -18.25 1.39
CA VAL A 45 -4.49 -17.17 0.44
C VAL A 45 -5.54 -16.06 0.54
N ALA A 46 -5.10 -14.81 0.36
CA ALA A 46 -5.96 -13.64 0.31
C ALA A 46 -7.00 -13.72 -0.83
N TYR A 47 -8.22 -13.27 -0.54
CA TYR A 47 -9.32 -13.14 -1.48
C TYR A 47 -9.82 -11.70 -1.55
N GLY A 48 -10.35 -11.31 -2.70
CA GLY A 48 -10.91 -9.97 -2.92
C GLY A 48 -12.39 -9.87 -2.52
N SER A 49 -12.94 -8.66 -2.60
CA SER A 49 -14.37 -8.42 -2.42
C SER A 49 -15.22 -8.96 -3.58
N VAL A 50 -16.49 -9.26 -3.32
CA VAL A 50 -17.46 -9.70 -4.35
C VAL A 50 -17.61 -8.66 -5.47
N ARG A 51 -17.55 -7.36 -5.14
CA ARG A 51 -17.60 -6.27 -6.13
C ARG A 51 -16.39 -6.32 -7.06
N SER A 52 -15.19 -6.51 -6.52
CA SER A 52 -13.98 -6.69 -7.32
C SER A 52 -14.11 -7.92 -8.22
N PHE A 53 -14.61 -9.04 -7.68
CA PHE A 53 -14.85 -10.26 -8.45
C PHE A 53 -15.79 -10.03 -9.64
N HIS A 54 -16.91 -9.33 -9.43
CA HIS A 54 -17.89 -9.03 -10.47
C HIS A 54 -17.28 -8.17 -11.60
N LEU A 55 -16.60 -7.08 -11.24
CA LEU A 55 -16.01 -6.14 -12.21
C LEU A 55 -14.82 -6.72 -12.96
N ASN A 56 -13.99 -7.53 -12.28
CA ASN A 56 -12.73 -8.00 -12.85
C ASN A 56 -12.81 -9.37 -13.51
N TYR A 57 -13.86 -10.15 -13.25
CA TYR A 57 -14.03 -11.48 -13.84
C TYR A 57 -15.35 -11.61 -14.58
N ILE A 58 -16.50 -11.53 -13.93
CA ILE A 58 -17.80 -11.76 -14.60
C ILE A 58 -18.01 -10.82 -15.78
N TYR A 59 -17.76 -9.52 -15.59
CA TYR A 59 -17.82 -8.55 -16.68
C TYR A 59 -16.87 -8.89 -17.84
N VAL A 60 -15.64 -9.28 -17.52
CA VAL A 60 -14.60 -9.60 -18.51
C VAL A 60 -14.94 -10.85 -19.29
N LEU A 61 -15.34 -11.93 -18.61
CA LEU A 61 -15.72 -13.20 -19.23
C LEU A 61 -16.94 -13.04 -20.14
N LYS A 62 -17.93 -12.24 -19.72
CA LYS A 62 -19.07 -11.89 -20.56
C LYS A 62 -18.63 -11.12 -21.80
N LYS A 63 -17.72 -10.15 -21.67
CA LYS A 63 -17.20 -9.37 -22.80
C LYS A 63 -16.38 -10.19 -23.79
N LEU A 64 -15.69 -11.23 -23.31
CA LEU A 64 -14.96 -12.17 -24.15
C LEU A 64 -15.84 -13.28 -24.76
N GLY A 65 -17.14 -13.32 -24.45
CA GLY A 65 -18.03 -14.37 -24.94
C GLY A 65 -17.75 -15.76 -24.34
N LEU A 66 -17.07 -15.84 -23.18
CA LEU A 66 -16.80 -17.12 -22.51
C LEU A 66 -18.01 -17.61 -21.71
N ILE A 67 -18.83 -16.68 -21.23
CA ILE A 67 -20.06 -16.97 -20.49
C ILE A 67 -21.22 -16.15 -21.03
N GLN A 68 -22.43 -16.68 -20.89
CA GLN A 68 -23.67 -15.99 -21.28
C GLN A 68 -24.74 -16.09 -20.19
N PRO A 69 -25.58 -15.06 -20.02
CA PRO A 69 -26.71 -15.13 -19.11
C PRO A 69 -27.76 -16.10 -19.65
N VAL A 70 -28.37 -16.89 -18.76
CA VAL A 70 -29.37 -17.91 -19.14
C VAL A 70 -30.66 -17.83 -18.35
N ARG A 71 -30.57 -17.42 -17.09
CA ARG A 71 -31.73 -17.33 -16.21
C ARG A 71 -31.63 -16.08 -15.35
N ARG A 72 -32.78 -15.46 -15.10
CA ARG A 72 -32.93 -14.39 -14.12
C ARG A 72 -33.92 -14.83 -13.06
N GLU A 73 -33.54 -14.67 -11.80
CA GLU A 73 -34.34 -15.10 -10.66
C GLU A 73 -34.50 -13.95 -9.68
N ARG A 74 -35.74 -13.65 -9.30
CA ARG A 74 -36.05 -12.60 -8.33
C ARG A 74 -36.32 -13.25 -6.97
N VAL A 75 -35.33 -13.19 -6.09
CA VAL A 75 -35.43 -13.77 -4.74
C VAL A 75 -36.15 -12.82 -3.77
N ASN A 76 -36.01 -11.51 -3.94
CA ASN A 76 -36.70 -10.51 -3.13
C ASN A 76 -37.13 -9.32 -4.00
N PRO A 77 -38.36 -8.79 -3.85
CA PRO A 77 -38.83 -7.63 -4.61
C PRO A 77 -37.93 -6.39 -4.50
N LYS A 78 -37.29 -6.17 -3.35
CA LYS A 78 -36.44 -5.01 -3.08
C LYS A 78 -35.01 -5.15 -3.62
N TRP A 79 -34.61 -6.34 -4.05
CA TRP A 79 -33.24 -6.61 -4.49
C TRP A 79 -33.16 -6.78 -6.01
N PHE A 80 -31.98 -6.48 -6.57
CA PHE A 80 -31.72 -6.76 -7.97
C PHE A 80 -31.85 -8.27 -8.24
N PRO A 81 -32.47 -8.66 -9.37
CA PRO A 81 -32.61 -10.08 -9.72
C PRO A 81 -31.23 -10.71 -9.90
N ARG A 82 -31.09 -11.95 -9.44
CA ARG A 82 -29.91 -12.77 -9.70
C ARG A 82 -29.89 -13.13 -11.17
N THR A 83 -28.73 -13.00 -11.80
CA THR A 83 -28.51 -13.48 -13.17
C THR A 83 -27.56 -14.66 -13.11
N TYR A 84 -28.03 -15.80 -13.61
CA TYR A 84 -27.24 -17.02 -13.76
C TYR A 84 -26.55 -17.01 -15.11
N TYR A 85 -25.32 -17.50 -15.11
CA TYR A 85 -24.46 -17.59 -16.28
C TYR A 85 -24.08 -19.05 -16.49
N ARG A 86 -23.96 -19.44 -17.76
CA ARG A 86 -23.32 -20.69 -18.17
C ARG A 86 -22.18 -20.40 -19.14
N ILE A 87 -21.34 -21.40 -19.39
CA ILE A 87 -20.33 -21.34 -20.45
C ILE A 87 -21.03 -21.31 -21.81
N VAL A 88 -20.50 -20.51 -22.74
CA VAL A 88 -20.97 -20.53 -24.14
C VAL A 88 -20.49 -21.84 -24.78
N PRO A 89 -21.37 -22.66 -25.38
CA PRO A 89 -20.97 -23.92 -25.99
C PRO A 89 -19.81 -23.73 -26.99
N GLY A 90 -18.79 -24.57 -26.89
CA GLY A 90 -17.56 -24.50 -27.70
C GLY A 90 -16.45 -23.63 -27.10
N MET A 91 -16.71 -22.92 -26.00
CA MET A 91 -15.72 -22.08 -25.31
C MET A 91 -15.09 -22.77 -24.09
N GLU A 92 -15.44 -24.01 -23.80
CA GLU A 92 -14.96 -24.77 -22.63
C GLU A 92 -13.43 -24.85 -22.61
N ASN A 93 -12.82 -25.15 -23.76
CA ASN A 93 -11.38 -25.32 -23.90
C ASN A 93 -10.65 -24.04 -24.37
N SER A 94 -11.31 -22.89 -24.34
CA SER A 94 -10.71 -21.64 -24.80
C SER A 94 -9.46 -21.27 -23.98
N PRO A 95 -8.32 -20.91 -24.61
CA PRO A 95 -7.12 -20.49 -23.87
C PRO A 95 -7.35 -19.20 -23.08
N LEU A 96 -8.39 -18.42 -23.42
CA LEU A 96 -8.75 -17.16 -22.77
C LEU A 96 -9.11 -17.32 -21.29
N TRP A 97 -9.51 -18.51 -20.84
CA TRP A 97 -9.79 -18.80 -19.43
C TRP A 97 -8.58 -18.64 -18.51
N SER A 98 -7.37 -18.86 -19.03
CA SER A 98 -6.13 -18.75 -18.26
C SER A 98 -5.83 -17.30 -17.81
N ALA A 99 -6.10 -16.33 -18.69
CA ALA A 99 -5.76 -14.92 -18.47
C ALA A 99 -6.81 -13.96 -19.07
N PRO A 100 -8.09 -14.03 -18.65
CA PRO A 100 -9.18 -13.31 -19.32
C PRO A 100 -9.01 -11.78 -19.25
N GLN A 101 -8.42 -11.25 -18.19
CA GLN A 101 -8.17 -9.82 -18.07
C GLN A 101 -7.14 -9.30 -19.07
N ILE A 102 -6.11 -10.09 -19.36
CA ILE A 102 -5.06 -9.74 -20.33
C ILE A 102 -5.60 -9.90 -21.75
N ALA A 103 -6.41 -10.95 -21.99
CA ALA A 103 -7.09 -11.15 -23.26
C ALA A 103 -8.01 -9.98 -23.63
N LEU A 104 -8.77 -9.45 -22.66
CA LEU A 104 -9.64 -8.29 -22.91
C LEU A 104 -8.85 -6.99 -23.06
N ASP A 105 -7.84 -6.77 -22.23
CA ASP A 105 -7.01 -5.58 -22.27
C ASP A 105 -5.53 -5.94 -22.00
N PRO A 106 -4.69 -6.04 -23.06
CA PRO A 106 -3.28 -6.37 -22.94
C PRO A 106 -2.49 -5.40 -22.04
N ARG A 107 -2.98 -4.17 -21.82
CA ARG A 107 -2.33 -3.20 -20.93
C ARG A 107 -2.36 -3.66 -19.48
N ARG A 108 -3.32 -4.50 -19.09
CA ARG A 108 -3.40 -5.09 -17.72
C ARG A 108 -2.27 -6.08 -17.44
N GLY A 109 -1.64 -6.64 -18.46
CA GLY A 109 -0.44 -7.48 -18.33
C GLY A 109 0.85 -6.69 -18.12
N LYS A 110 0.86 -5.38 -18.42
CA LYS A 110 2.06 -4.54 -18.26
C LYS A 110 2.19 -4.10 -16.78
N PRO A 111 3.41 -4.02 -16.23
CA PRO A 111 3.63 -3.40 -14.93
C PRO A 111 2.98 -2.03 -14.94
N SER A 112 2.11 -1.74 -13.97
CA SER A 112 1.44 -0.44 -13.92
C SER A 112 2.49 0.67 -13.98
N ILE A 113 2.18 1.76 -14.67
CA ILE A 113 3.02 2.97 -14.72
C ILE A 113 3.45 3.37 -13.29
N ARG A 114 2.56 3.21 -12.31
CA ARG A 114 2.86 3.38 -10.87
C ARG A 114 3.95 2.45 -10.34
N ARG A 115 3.99 1.18 -10.74
CA ARG A 115 5.04 0.22 -10.35
C ARG A 115 6.39 0.57 -10.99
N LYS A 116 6.37 1.09 -12.22
CA LYS A 116 7.57 1.63 -12.88
C LYS A 116 8.12 2.84 -12.11
N TYR A 117 7.27 3.83 -11.82
CA TYR A 117 7.65 4.99 -11.03
C TYR A 117 8.08 4.65 -9.60
N ALA A 118 7.43 3.68 -8.94
CA ALA A 118 7.84 3.22 -7.62
C ALA A 118 9.25 2.60 -7.62
N LYS A 119 9.58 1.80 -8.65
CA LYS A 119 10.93 1.26 -8.84
C LYS A 119 11.94 2.37 -9.14
N GLU A 120 11.60 3.34 -9.99
CA GLU A 120 12.48 4.47 -10.30
C GLU A 120 12.72 5.35 -9.07
N ARG A 121 11.69 5.60 -8.26
CA ARG A 121 11.82 6.32 -6.98
C ARG A 121 12.68 5.55 -5.99
N ALA A 122 12.51 4.23 -5.88
CA ALA A 122 13.36 3.39 -5.03
C ALA A 122 14.83 3.40 -5.48
N LYS A 123 15.10 3.43 -6.80
CA LYS A 123 16.47 3.59 -7.33
C LYS A 123 17.08 4.96 -7.03
N LYS A 124 16.27 6.03 -7.00
CA LYS A 124 16.71 7.38 -6.60
C LYS A 124 16.91 7.53 -5.09
N MET A 125 16.39 6.61 -4.29
CA MET A 125 16.50 6.58 -2.83
C MET A 125 17.66 5.70 -2.34
N VAL A 126 18.70 5.47 -3.14
CA VAL A 126 19.94 4.90 -2.61
C VAL A 126 20.59 5.98 -1.75
N PRO A 127 20.79 5.76 -0.44
CA PRO A 127 21.33 6.79 0.44
C PRO A 127 22.71 7.19 -0.06
N LYS A 128 22.90 8.48 -0.33
CA LYS A 128 24.23 9.01 -0.62
C LYS A 128 24.99 9.05 0.71
N PRO A 129 26.15 8.38 0.83
CA PRO A 129 26.92 8.42 2.07
C PRO A 129 27.22 9.88 2.43
N ILE A 130 26.93 10.24 3.67
CA ILE A 130 27.18 11.57 4.22
C ILE A 130 28.51 11.51 4.96
N THR A 131 29.42 12.45 4.68
CA THR A 131 30.71 12.49 5.38
C THR A 131 30.53 13.00 6.81
N PRO A 132 31.44 12.68 7.74
CA PRO A 132 31.37 13.19 9.11
C PRO A 132 31.25 14.72 9.20
N GLU A 133 31.98 15.45 8.35
CA GLU A 133 31.95 16.91 8.31
C GLU A 133 30.59 17.43 7.81
N GLU A 134 29.97 16.74 6.85
CA GLU A 134 28.64 17.08 6.38
C GLU A 134 27.58 16.79 7.45
N LEU A 135 27.71 15.70 8.22
CA LEU A 135 26.81 15.42 9.36
C LEU A 135 26.86 16.53 10.41
N GLU A 136 28.06 16.99 10.76
CA GLU A 136 28.22 18.12 11.68
C GLU A 136 27.57 19.39 11.14
N ARG A 137 27.76 19.69 9.86
CA ARG A 137 27.12 20.86 9.22
C ARG A 137 25.59 20.75 9.23
N ILE A 138 25.05 19.57 8.96
CA ILE A 138 23.60 19.32 8.99
C ILE A 138 23.06 19.53 10.42
N TRP A 139 23.72 18.94 11.42
CA TRP A 139 23.32 19.07 12.82
C TRP A 139 23.43 20.52 13.33
N ASN A 140 24.52 21.23 13.02
CA ASN A 140 24.71 22.62 13.42
C ASN A 140 23.63 23.53 12.83
N ALA A 141 23.28 23.33 11.55
CA ALA A 141 22.19 24.07 10.93
C ALA A 141 20.82 23.75 11.57
N ALA A 142 20.53 22.46 11.80
CA ALA A 142 19.27 22.03 12.43
C ALA A 142 19.14 22.54 13.87
N SER A 143 20.18 22.38 14.68
CA SER A 143 20.21 22.79 16.09
C SER A 143 20.12 24.31 16.26
N ALA A 144 20.76 25.10 15.40
CA ALA A 144 20.61 26.56 15.40
C ALA A 144 19.14 26.97 15.17
N PHE A 145 18.46 26.37 14.19
CA PHE A 145 17.06 26.63 13.91
C PHE A 145 16.13 26.16 15.05
N LEU A 146 16.38 24.97 15.60
CA LEU A 146 15.60 24.45 16.74
C LEU A 146 15.74 25.35 17.98
N LYS A 147 16.94 25.86 18.25
CA LYS A 147 17.21 26.79 19.34
C LYS A 147 16.49 28.13 19.15
N GLU A 148 16.50 28.69 17.93
CA GLU A 148 15.70 29.88 17.58
C GLU A 148 14.21 29.67 17.92
N LYS A 149 13.71 28.44 17.72
CA LYS A 149 12.32 28.06 17.97
C LYS A 149 12.03 27.58 19.40
N GLY A 150 13.00 27.67 20.30
CA GLY A 150 12.85 27.28 21.71
C GLY A 150 12.84 25.78 21.97
N TYR A 151 13.29 24.96 21.03
CA TYR A 151 13.49 23.51 21.23
C TYR A 151 14.91 23.24 21.70
N ILE A 152 15.03 22.52 22.81
CA ILE A 152 16.31 22.12 23.40
C ILE A 152 16.43 20.60 23.26
N ILE A 153 17.35 20.17 22.40
CA ILE A 153 17.72 18.77 22.21
C ILE A 153 19.19 18.71 21.85
N THR A 154 19.92 17.87 22.57
CA THR A 154 21.35 17.61 22.32
C THR A 154 21.52 16.59 21.20
N ARG A 155 22.73 16.52 20.63
CA ARG A 155 23.02 15.57 19.55
C ARG A 155 22.97 14.15 20.07
N GLU A 156 23.47 13.95 21.28
CA GLU A 156 23.52 12.69 21.98
C GLU A 156 22.10 12.17 22.26
N GLU A 157 21.20 13.03 22.78
CA GLU A 157 19.79 12.67 22.96
C GLU A 157 19.12 12.28 21.64
N PHE A 158 19.44 12.99 20.55
CA PHE A 158 18.90 12.68 19.23
C PHE A 158 19.42 11.34 18.71
N GLU A 159 20.72 11.09 18.81
CA GLU A 159 21.38 9.87 18.34
C GLU A 159 20.99 8.62 19.14
N ILE A 160 20.70 8.77 20.44
CA ILE A 160 20.14 7.67 21.26
C ILE A 160 18.78 7.21 20.69
N VAL A 161 17.91 8.15 20.33
CA VAL A 161 16.56 7.83 19.81
C VAL A 161 16.60 7.48 18.32
N LYS A 162 17.55 8.04 17.58
CA LYS A 162 17.69 7.91 16.12
C LYS A 162 19.12 7.58 15.70
N PRO A 163 19.67 6.41 16.04
CA PRO A 163 21.05 6.05 15.71
C PRO A 163 21.31 5.99 14.19
N GLU A 164 20.30 5.63 13.41
CA GLU A 164 20.38 5.49 11.94
C GLU A 164 20.10 6.79 11.18
N TRP A 165 20.01 7.93 11.87
CA TRP A 165 19.71 9.21 11.22
C TRP A 165 20.68 9.61 10.09
N PRO A 166 21.99 9.26 10.11
CA PRO A 166 22.88 9.56 8.98
C PRO A 166 22.45 8.85 7.70
N ASN A 167 22.05 7.57 7.81
CA ASN A 167 21.58 6.76 6.69
C ASN A 167 20.23 7.28 6.17
N GLU A 168 19.32 7.62 7.09
CA GLU A 168 18.01 8.18 6.74
C GLU A 168 18.11 9.57 6.10
N ALA A 169 18.99 10.45 6.62
CA ALA A 169 19.28 11.74 6.03
C ALA A 169 19.91 11.58 4.63
N GLY A 170 20.73 10.54 4.41
CA GLY A 170 21.35 10.23 3.11
C GLY A 170 20.35 9.99 1.98
N LEU A 171 19.08 9.69 2.31
CA LEU A 171 17.98 9.53 1.34
C LEU A 171 17.51 10.85 0.73
N TYR A 172 17.90 11.98 1.31
CA TYR A 172 17.51 13.31 0.85
C TYR A 172 18.59 13.90 -0.08
N PRO A 173 18.21 14.35 -1.28
CA PRO A 173 19.18 14.75 -2.31
C PRO A 173 19.88 16.08 -2.02
N THR A 174 19.26 17.03 -1.31
CA THR A 174 19.87 18.33 -1.00
C THR A 174 20.26 18.49 0.46
N PHE A 175 21.19 19.41 0.73
CA PHE A 175 21.59 19.76 2.10
C PHE A 175 20.40 20.30 2.91
N GLU A 176 19.58 21.15 2.30
CA GLU A 176 18.41 21.78 2.93
C GLU A 176 17.37 20.74 3.35
N GLU A 177 17.14 19.74 2.50
CA GLU A 177 16.21 18.64 2.78
C GLU A 177 16.74 17.71 3.89
N ARG A 178 18.07 17.47 3.93
CA ARG A 178 18.72 16.73 5.02
C ARG A 178 18.54 17.45 6.36
N VAL A 179 18.77 18.76 6.38
CA VAL A 179 18.53 19.61 7.57
C VAL A 179 17.05 19.59 7.95
N GLY A 180 16.14 19.70 6.98
CA GLY A 180 14.69 19.61 7.21
C GLY A 180 14.26 18.28 7.84
N TYR A 181 14.84 17.17 7.40
CA TYR A 181 14.65 15.85 8.02
C TYR A 181 15.07 15.86 9.50
N VAL A 182 16.27 16.35 9.81
CA VAL A 182 16.78 16.41 11.19
C VAL A 182 15.90 17.30 12.05
N ILE A 183 15.52 18.49 11.58
CA ILE A 183 14.59 19.39 12.28
C ILE A 183 13.27 18.68 12.61
N ARG A 184 12.67 17.97 11.64
CA ARG A 184 11.41 17.24 11.88
C ARG A 184 11.55 16.21 12.99
N GLN A 185 12.58 15.37 12.92
CA GLN A 185 12.77 14.29 13.89
C GLN A 185 13.10 14.86 15.26
N ALA A 186 14.06 15.80 15.32
CA ALA A 186 14.55 16.38 16.56
C ALA A 186 13.48 17.21 17.28
N ALA A 187 12.64 17.96 16.56
CA ALA A 187 11.49 18.65 17.15
C ALA A 187 10.45 17.68 17.72
N GLY A 188 10.18 16.58 17.01
CA GLY A 188 9.29 15.53 17.50
C GLY A 188 9.79 14.90 18.79
N ILE A 189 11.09 14.57 18.83
CA ILE A 189 11.75 14.02 20.03
C ILE A 189 11.73 15.04 21.15
N ALA A 190 12.14 16.29 20.91
CA ALA A 190 12.13 17.35 21.93
C ALA A 190 10.73 17.58 22.51
N TYR A 191 9.68 17.54 21.68
CA TYR A 191 8.29 17.66 22.12
C TYR A 191 7.88 16.50 23.02
N ILE A 192 8.16 15.27 22.61
CA ILE A 192 7.83 14.08 23.40
C ILE A 192 8.67 14.05 24.68
N SER A 193 9.98 14.31 24.63
CA SER A 193 10.86 14.39 25.81
C SER A 193 10.39 15.44 26.81
N ARG A 194 9.90 16.60 26.35
CA ARG A 194 9.29 17.60 27.24
C ARG A 194 8.02 17.09 27.92
N LEU A 195 7.20 16.31 27.21
CA LEU A 195 6.00 15.68 27.77
C LEU A 195 6.36 14.49 28.69
N ALA A 196 7.38 13.72 28.34
CA ALA A 196 7.86 12.55 29.09
C ALA A 196 8.66 12.93 30.35
N ARG A 197 9.31 14.10 30.38
CA ARG A 197 9.79 14.67 31.66
C ARG A 197 8.65 14.94 32.65
N ARG A 198 7.39 14.93 32.19
CA ARG A 198 6.18 14.91 33.03
C ARG A 198 5.58 13.50 33.21
N LEU A 199 6.02 12.52 32.42
CA LEU A 199 5.52 11.14 32.35
C LEU A 199 6.69 10.18 32.01
N THR A 200 7.24 9.53 33.02
CA THR A 200 8.37 8.56 33.14
C THR A 200 9.17 8.04 31.90
N SER A 201 8.69 7.99 30.64
CA SER A 201 9.45 7.56 29.44
C SER A 201 8.93 8.10 28.09
N VAL A 202 9.84 8.41 27.15
CA VAL A 202 9.57 8.92 25.77
C VAL A 202 8.96 7.85 24.87
N GLU A 203 9.37 6.60 25.06
CA GLU A 203 8.91 5.46 24.26
C GLU A 203 7.48 5.03 24.66
N GLU A 204 7.03 5.42 25.84
CA GLU A 204 5.72 5.06 26.40
C GLU A 204 4.65 6.14 26.16
N ALA A 205 4.99 7.23 25.47
CA ALA A 205 4.06 8.33 25.24
C ALA A 205 2.79 7.85 24.50
N PRO A 206 1.58 8.13 25.05
CA PRO A 206 0.31 7.75 24.43
C PRO A 206 0.16 8.24 22.98
N GLU A 207 -0.54 7.47 22.15
CA GLU A 207 -0.63 7.71 20.70
C GLU A 207 -1.11 9.11 20.25
N PRO A 208 -1.99 9.80 20.98
CA PRO A 208 -2.35 11.19 20.66
C PRO A 208 -1.14 12.14 20.62
N PHE A 209 -0.19 11.97 21.56
CA PHE A 209 0.99 12.84 21.66
C PHE A 209 2.00 12.58 20.56
N ARG A 210 2.17 11.32 20.14
CA ARG A 210 3.01 10.96 18.99
C ARG A 210 2.48 11.61 17.70
N SER A 211 1.16 11.58 17.51
CA SER A 211 0.52 12.22 16.36
C SER A 211 0.73 13.73 16.32
N GLU A 212 0.66 14.41 17.46
CA GLU A 212 0.95 15.84 17.58
C GLU A 212 2.43 16.17 17.31
N ALA A 213 3.36 15.38 17.86
CA ALA A 213 4.78 15.53 17.64
C ALA A 213 5.14 15.45 16.14
N ILE A 214 4.55 14.49 15.43
CA ILE A 214 4.74 14.33 13.98
C ILE A 214 4.19 15.53 13.21
N LYS A 215 3.01 16.05 13.59
CA LYS A 215 2.42 17.24 12.97
C LYS A 215 3.31 18.46 13.18
N LEU A 216 3.79 18.67 14.40
CA LEU A 216 4.67 19.77 14.76
C LEU A 216 5.99 19.73 13.97
N GLY A 217 6.65 18.56 13.96
CA GLY A 217 7.89 18.38 13.21
C GLY A 217 7.73 18.68 11.71
N ARG A 218 6.62 18.25 11.10
CA ARG A 218 6.31 18.56 9.69
C ARG A 218 6.06 20.05 9.44
N THR A 219 5.49 20.76 10.40
CA THR A 219 5.27 22.21 10.29
C THR A 219 6.59 22.96 10.30
N LEU A 220 7.50 22.60 11.22
CA LEU A 220 8.82 23.21 11.32
C LEU A 220 9.72 22.90 10.11
N GLU A 221 9.69 21.66 9.61
CA GLU A 221 10.37 21.27 8.36
C GLU A 221 9.92 22.15 7.18
N LYS A 222 8.61 22.38 7.04
CA LYS A 222 8.08 23.24 5.98
C LYS A 222 8.50 24.70 6.15
N GLU A 223 8.52 25.21 7.39
CA GLU A 223 8.96 26.58 7.66
C GLU A 223 10.43 26.77 7.29
N TRP A 224 11.29 25.81 7.67
CA TRP A 224 12.70 25.80 7.31
C TRP A 224 12.90 25.84 5.79
N LEU A 225 12.25 24.93 5.05
CA LEU A 225 12.38 24.87 3.59
C LEU A 225 11.97 26.18 2.92
N ARG A 226 10.86 26.80 3.34
CA ARG A 226 10.42 28.10 2.81
C ARG A 226 11.44 29.23 3.01
N ARG A 227 12.23 29.20 4.09
CA ARG A 227 13.27 30.23 4.33
C ARG A 227 14.48 30.06 3.42
N LYS A 228 14.66 28.89 2.80
CA LYS A 228 15.85 28.55 2.00
C LYS A 228 15.60 28.54 0.49
N GLY A 229 14.35 28.53 0.03
CA GLY A 229 13.96 28.62 -1.38
C GLY A 229 13.31 27.34 -1.87
#